data_AF-A0A7X9HEX0-F1
#
_entry.id   AF-A0A7X9HEX0-F1
#
_cell.length_a   1.000
_cell.length_b   1.000
_cell.length_c   1.000
_cell.angle_alpha   90.00
_cell.angle_beta   90.00
_cell.angle_gamma   90.00
#
_symmetry.space_group_name_H-M   'P 1'
#
loop_
_entity.id
_entity.type
_entity.pdbx_description
1 polymer ?
#
loop_
_entity_poly.entity_id
_entity_poly.type
_entity_poly.pdbx_seq_one_letter_code
_entity_poly.pdbx_strand_id
1 'polypeptide(L)'
;MKRIIKVTLYLNGHCVETAAKETLQKLLEAMLQSETEDQNLQEQYQLLYDFLHTADFKQLRASDESLTGIVPSICEIYRDDAGKPAIRIL
;
A
#
# COMPACT_ATOMS: atom_id res chain seq x y z
N MET A 1 7.78 9.72 -19.97
CA MET A 1 8.26 9.81 -18.56
C MET A 1 7.57 8.70 -17.77
N LYS A 2 8.31 7.81 -17.10
CA LYS A 2 7.71 6.74 -16.30
C LYS A 2 7.09 7.38 -15.06
N ARG A 3 5.76 7.30 -14.91
CA ARG A 3 5.05 7.87 -13.75
C ARG A 3 5.44 7.04 -12.52
N ILE A 4 5.88 7.69 -11.45
CA ILE A 4 6.24 7.03 -10.19
C ILE A 4 4.96 6.89 -9.37
N ILE A 5 4.46 5.67 -9.22
CA ILE A 5 3.25 5.35 -8.47
C ILE A 5 3.64 4.84 -7.09
N LYS A 6 3.02 5.43 -6.08
CA LYS A 6 3.29 5.18 -4.66
C LYS A 6 1.99 5.28 -3.87
N VAL A 7 1.84 4.46 -2.84
CA VAL A 7 0.71 4.52 -1.91
C VAL A 7 1.27 4.69 -0.51
N THR A 8 0.80 5.70 0.21
CA THR A 8 1.18 5.92 1.62
C THR A 8 0.17 5.20 2.53
N LEU A 9 0.68 4.44 3.49
CA LEU A 9 -0.11 3.75 4.50
C LEU A 9 0.21 4.33 5.88
N TYR A 10 -0.83 4.55 6.67
CA TYR A 10 -0.75 5.05 8.04
C TYR A 10 -1.10 3.93 9.00
N LEU A 11 -0.12 3.46 9.78
CA LEU A 11 -0.21 2.32 10.68
C LEU A 11 -0.54 2.80 12.09
N ASN A 12 -1.74 3.35 12.28
CA ASN A 12 -2.20 3.94 13.55
C ASN A 12 -3.01 2.91 14.37
N GLY A 13 -2.33 1.91 14.95
CA GLY A 13 -3.01 0.81 15.65
C GLY A 13 -3.39 -0.36 14.74
N HIS A 14 -3.05 -0.28 13.45
CA HIS A 14 -3.26 -1.32 12.46
C HIS A 14 -1.93 -1.80 11.92
N CYS A 15 -1.77 -3.13 11.80
CA CYS A 15 -0.61 -3.69 11.13
C CYS A 15 -0.64 -3.34 9.63
N VAL A 16 0.52 -3.45 8.98
CA VAL A 16 0.68 -3.09 7.56
C VAL A 16 -0.33 -3.80 6.64
N GLU A 17 -0.67 -5.06 6.92
CA GLU A 17 -1.67 -5.81 6.15
C GLU A 17 -3.07 -5.20 6.26
N THR A 18 -3.48 -4.88 7.49
CA THR A 18 -4.79 -4.27 7.76
C THR A 18 -4.89 -2.90 7.12
N ALA A 19 -3.88 -2.04 7.32
CA ALA A 19 -3.86 -0.71 6.72
C ALA A 19 -3.86 -0.77 5.18
N ALA A 20 -3.14 -1.73 4.58
CA ALA A 20 -3.17 -1.94 3.13
C ALA A 20 -4.55 -2.36 2.64
N LYS A 21 -5.25 -3.26 3.34
CA LYS A 21 -6.63 -3.67 2.99
C LYS A 21 -7.62 -2.51 3.07
N GLU A 22 -7.54 -1.71 4.12
CA GLU A 22 -8.39 -0.52 4.29
C GLU A 22 -8.13 0.52 3.22
N THR A 23 -6.86 0.80 2.91
CA THR A 23 -6.51 1.73 1.82
C THR A 23 -6.95 1.19 0.46
N LEU A 24 -6.86 -0.13 0.21
CA LEU A 24 -7.34 -0.73 -1.04
C LEU A 24 -8.85 -0.54 -1.21
N GLN A 25 -9.62 -0.73 -0.13
CA GLN A 25 -11.06 -0.48 -0.12
C GLN A 25 -11.36 0.99 -0.44
N LYS A 26 -10.67 1.92 0.21
CA LYS A 26 -10.83 3.37 -0.04
C LYS A 26 -10.51 3.75 -1.49
N LEU A 27 -9.48 3.14 -2.09
CA LEU A 27 -9.13 3.36 -3.50
C LEU A 27 -10.25 2.85 -4.41
N LEU A 28 -10.82 1.68 -4.14
CA LEU A 28 -11.95 1.15 -4.90
C LEU A 28 -13.18 2.06 -4.79
N GLU A 29 -13.51 2.52 -3.58
CA GLU A 29 -14.61 3.45 -3.35
C GLU A 29 -14.41 4.76 -4.12
N ALA A 30 -13.20 5.32 -4.08
CA ALA A 30 -12.86 6.53 -4.84
C ALA A 30 -12.98 6.31 -6.36
N MET A 31 -12.56 5.14 -6.87
CA MET A 31 -12.73 4.79 -8.28
C MET A 31 -14.19 4.70 -8.69
N LEU A 32 -15.05 4.14 -7.84
CA LEU A 32 -16.49 4.02 -8.08
C LEU A 32 -17.23 5.35 -8.00
N GLN A 33 -16.73 6.29 -7.19
CA GLN A 33 -17.29 7.64 -7.03
C GLN A 33 -16.80 8.62 -8.10
N SER A 34 -15.71 8.30 -8.80
CA SER A 34 -15.15 9.17 -9.82
C SER A 34 -16.05 9.21 -11.06
N GLU A 35 -16.42 10.41 -11.51
CA GLU A 35 -17.22 10.62 -12.73
C GLU A 35 -16.42 10.31 -14.02
N THR A 36 -15.09 10.18 -13.91
CA THR A 36 -14.18 9.87 -15.02
C THR A 36 -13.18 8.79 -14.62
N GLU A 37 -12.62 8.08 -15.61
CA GLU A 37 -11.56 7.11 -15.37
C GLU A 37 -10.29 7.79 -14.86
N ASP A 38 -10.01 7.63 -13.57
CA ASP A 38 -8.78 8.09 -12.94
C ASP A 38 -7.70 6.99 -13.04
N GLN A 39 -6.83 7.13 -14.03
CA GLN A 39 -5.70 6.22 -14.22
C GLN A 39 -4.78 6.16 -12.99
N ASN A 40 -4.65 7.24 -12.23
CA ASN A 40 -3.79 7.24 -11.06
C ASN A 40 -4.38 6.38 -9.93
N LEU A 41 -5.69 6.45 -9.72
CA LEU A 41 -6.38 5.56 -8.78
C LEU A 41 -6.27 4.09 -9.20
N GLN A 42 -6.44 3.78 -10.50
CA GLN A 42 -6.25 2.43 -11.04
C GLN A 42 -4.83 1.91 -10.80
N GLU A 43 -3.81 2.72 -11.07
CA GLU A 43 -2.40 2.33 -10.87
C GLU A 43 -2.07 2.11 -9.38
N GLN A 44 -2.58 2.97 -8.48
CA GLN A 44 -2.43 2.82 -7.03
C GLN A 44 -3.13 1.57 -6.52
N TYR A 45 -4.35 1.31 -7.00
CA TYR A 45 -5.11 0.11 -6.67
C TYR A 45 -4.34 -1.15 -7.08
N GLN A 46 -3.84 -1.20 -8.32
CA GLN A 46 -3.08 -2.34 -8.82
C GLN A 46 -1.79 -2.58 -8.01
N LEU A 47 -1.08 -1.51 -7.64
CA LEU A 47 0.11 -1.59 -6.79
C LEU A 47 -0.22 -2.22 -5.44
N LEU A 48 -1.28 -1.75 -4.78
CA LEU A 48 -1.64 -2.22 -3.45
C LEU A 48 -2.25 -3.64 -3.48
N TYR A 49 -2.99 -3.96 -4.54
CA TYR A 49 -3.49 -5.31 -4.81
C TYR A 49 -2.33 -6.31 -4.96
N ASP A 50 -1.35 -6.00 -5.81
CA ASP A 50 -0.18 -6.87 -5.99
C ASP A 50 0.61 -7.02 -4.69
N PHE A 51 0.79 -5.95 -3.93
CA PHE A 51 1.42 -6.01 -2.61
C PHE A 51 0.69 -6.97 -1.67
N LEU A 52 -0.63 -6.85 -1.56
CA LEU A 52 -1.46 -7.73 -0.74
C LEU A 52 -1.40 -9.21 -1.14
N HIS A 53 -1.20 -9.49 -2.42
CA HIS A 53 -1.15 -10.85 -2.95
C HIS A 53 0.25 -11.48 -2.94
N THR A 54 1.31 -10.69 -2.79
CA THR A 54 2.71 -11.18 -2.91
C THR A 54 3.55 -10.98 -1.66
N ALA A 55 3.16 -10.07 -0.75
CA ALA A 55 3.93 -9.79 0.45
C ALA A 55 3.79 -10.92 1.49
N ASP A 56 4.91 -11.28 2.11
CA ASP A 56 4.91 -12.11 3.31
C ASP A 56 4.72 -11.22 4.55
N PHE A 57 3.47 -11.00 4.95
CA PHE A 57 3.12 -10.16 6.10
C PHE A 57 3.63 -10.69 7.44
N LYS A 58 3.92 -11.99 7.53
CA LYS A 58 4.51 -12.57 8.73
C LYS A 58 5.98 -12.15 8.82
N GLN A 59 6.71 -12.26 7.72
CA GLN A 59 8.11 -11.81 7.65
C GLN A 59 8.24 -10.30 7.82
N LEU A 60 7.38 -9.50 7.18
CA LEU A 60 7.40 -8.04 7.29
C LEU A 60 7.24 -7.58 8.74
N ARG A 61 6.23 -8.09 9.44
CA ARG A 61 5.99 -7.76 10.86
C ARG A 61 7.08 -8.27 11.80
N ALA A 62 7.77 -9.35 11.44
CA ALA A 62 8.91 -9.85 12.21
C ALA A 62 10.20 -9.06 11.95
N SER A 63 10.29 -8.38 10.80
CA SER A 63 11.49 -7.64 10.40
C SER A 63 11.55 -6.24 11.01
N ASP A 64 10.40 -5.62 11.24
CA ASP A 64 10.33 -4.27 11.80
C ASP A 64 9.07 -4.06 12.65
N GLU A 65 9.23 -3.56 13.87
CA GLU A 65 8.14 -3.32 14.83
C GLU A 65 7.16 -2.26 14.31
N SER A 66 7.62 -1.28 13.53
CA SER A 66 6.77 -0.23 12.94
C SER A 66 5.64 -0.79 12.07
N LEU A 67 5.84 -1.97 11.47
CA LEU A 67 4.87 -2.63 10.59
C LEU A 67 3.81 -3.44 11.34
N THR A 68 3.96 -3.60 12.66
CA THR A 68 3.05 -4.37 13.51
C THR A 68 1.80 -3.59 13.91
N GLY A 69 1.84 -2.25 13.83
CA GLY A 69 0.78 -1.37 14.31
C GLY A 69 0.83 -1.07 15.82
N ILE A 70 1.84 -1.57 16.55
CA ILE A 70 2.05 -1.25 17.97
C ILE A 70 2.44 0.22 18.14
N VAL A 71 3.31 0.72 17.27
CA VAL A 71 3.74 2.11 17.23
C VAL A 71 3.15 2.81 16.01
N PRO A 72 2.55 4.01 16.16
CA PRO A 72 2.09 4.81 15.03
C PRO A 72 3.22 5.03 14.03
N SER A 73 3.04 4.54 12.81
CA SER A 73 4.09 4.56 11.79
C SER A 73 3.52 4.90 10.42
N ILE A 74 4.37 5.41 9.54
CA ILE A 74 4.01 5.71 8.15
C ILE A 74 4.93 4.90 7.25
N CYS A 75 4.35 4.26 6.24
CA CYS A 75 5.14 3.55 5.24
C CYS A 75 4.62 3.84 3.83
N GLU A 76 5.47 3.64 2.84
CA GLU A 76 5.19 3.83 1.43
C GLU A 76 5.33 2.50 0.70
N ILE A 77 4.28 2.11 -0.04
CA ILE A 77 4.31 1.02 -1.01
C ILE A 77 4.66 1.61 -2.37
N TYR A 78 5.60 0.98 -3.07
CA TYR A 78 6.09 1.44 -4.37
C TYR A 78 6.48 0.23 -5.24
N ARG A 79 6.74 0.48 -6.53
CA ARG A 79 7.35 -0.53 -7.42
C ARG A 79 8.87 -0.39 -7.36
N ASP A 80 9.59 -1.46 -7.05
CA ASP A 80 11.05 -1.51 -7.14
C ASP A 80 11.53 -1.47 -8.62
N ASP A 81 12.85 -1.49 -8.82
CA ASP A 81 13.45 -1.52 -10.17
C ASP A 81 13.05 -2.74 -11.01
N ALA A 82 12.65 -3.85 -10.36
CA ALA A 82 12.14 -5.05 -11.00
C ALA A 82 10.62 -4.99 -11.26
N GLY A 83 9.94 -3.91 -10.90
CA GLY A 83 8.49 -3.75 -11.02
C GLY A 83 7.69 -4.53 -9.97
N LYS A 84 8.33 -5.05 -8.93
CA LYS A 84 7.66 -5.76 -7.83
C LYS A 84 7.20 -4.75 -6.77
N PRO A 85 6.07 -5.02 -6.10
CA PRO A 85 5.66 -4.20 -4.97
C PRO A 85 6.67 -4.35 -3.83
N ALA A 86 7.13 -3.23 -3.31
CA ALA A 86 8.05 -3.13 -2.19
C ALA A 86 7.53 -2.09 -1.18
N ILE A 87 8.05 -2.16 0.04
CA ILE A 87 7.70 -1.27 1.15
C ILE A 87 8.93 -0.57 1.69
N ARG A 88 8.77 0.68 2.13
CA ARG A 88 9.74 1.41 2.94
C ARG A 88 9.04 2.18 4.05
N ILE A 89 9.66 2.22 5.22
CA ILE A 89 9.20 3.02 6.36
C ILE A 89 9.72 4.46 6.17
N LEU A 90 8.93 5.46 6.57
CA LEU A 90 9.26 6.88 6.44
C LEU A 90 9.81 7.49 7.75
#